data_AF-A0A832TVR1-F1
#
_entry.id   AF-A0A832TVR1-F1
#
_cell.length_a   1.000
_cell.length_b   1.000
_cell.length_c   1.000
_cell.angle_alpha   90.00
_cell.angle_beta   90.00
_cell.angle_gamma   90.00
#
_symmetry.space_group_name_H-M   'P 1'
#
loop_
_entity.id
_entity.type
_entity.pdbx_description
1 polymer ?
#
loop_
_entity_poly.entity_id
_entity_poly.type
_entity_poly.pdbx_seq_one_letter_code
_entity_poly.pdbx_strand_id
1 'polypeptide(L)'
;YVGAIVLVLGIAMLAMGEGIAGVVELPSLMGNALSYARIIAVGLSSIYIAGTVNDIVFGMIWTDHSKIGFTAIAAIIVFILGHGLNTVLSIIAPGLHALRLQYVEFFGKFYQGGGRKFNPFGYIRK
;
A
#
# COMPACT_ATOMS: atom_id res chain seq x y z
N TYR A 1 -17.46 -22.64 11.46
CA TYR A 1 -18.86 -22.72 11.02
C TYR A 1 -19.40 -21.41 10.47
N VAL A 2 -19.29 -20.28 11.18
CA VAL A 2 -19.79 -18.97 10.71
C VAL A 2 -19.18 -18.55 9.36
N GLY A 3 -17.86 -18.70 9.19
CA GLY A 3 -17.21 -18.36 7.91
C GLY A 3 -17.66 -19.20 6.72
N ALA A 4 -17.95 -20.49 6.94
CA ALA A 4 -18.45 -21.37 5.87
C ALA A 4 -19.87 -20.97 5.44
N ILE A 5 -20.72 -20.58 6.38
CA ILE A 5 -22.09 -20.11 6.10
C ILE A 5 -22.05 -18.81 5.28
N VAL A 6 -21.19 -17.85 5.66
CA VAL A 6 -21.02 -16.58 4.94
C VAL A 6 -20.49 -16.80 3.52
N LEU A 7 -19.56 -17.75 3.34
CA LEU A 7 -18.99 -18.06 2.04
C LEU A 7 -20.02 -18.68 1.09
N VAL A 8 -20.83 -19.63 1.57
CA VAL A 8 -21.90 -20.25 0.77
C VAL A 8 -22.96 -19.23 0.37
N LEU A 9 -23.38 -18.36 1.31
CA LEU A 9 -24.30 -17.25 1.01
C LEU A 9 -23.71 -16.27 -0.01
N GLY A 10 -22.42 -15.92 0.13
CA GLY A 10 -21.73 -15.03 -0.80
C GLY A 10 -21.68 -15.59 -2.23
N ILE A 11 -21.34 -16.87 -2.39
CA ILE A 11 -21.33 -17.55 -3.69
C ILE A 11 -22.75 -17.60 -4.28
N ALA A 12 -23.77 -17.89 -3.47
CA ALA A 12 -25.16 -17.91 -3.93
C ALA A 12 -25.64 -16.53 -4.43
N MET A 13 -25.34 -15.46 -3.69
CA MET A 13 -25.67 -14.09 -4.11
C MET A 13 -24.96 -13.71 -5.41
N LEU A 14 -23.69 -14.11 -5.55
CA LEU A 14 -22.89 -13.81 -6.74
C LEU A 14 -23.40 -14.57 -7.98
N ALA A 15 -23.78 -15.83 -7.81
CA ALA A 15 -24.39 -16.64 -8.87
C ALA A 15 -25.78 -16.10 -9.29
N MET A 16 -26.57 -15.56 -8.36
CA MET A 16 -27.87 -14.95 -8.68
C MET A 16 -27.73 -13.59 -9.38
N GLY A 17 -26.67 -12.82 -9.10
CA GLY A 17 -26.44 -11.50 -9.68
C GLY A 17 -25.77 -11.53 -11.06
N GLU A 18 -24.72 -12.34 -11.23
CA GLU A 18 -23.86 -12.35 -12.43
C GLU A 18 -23.85 -13.70 -13.17
N GLY A 19 -24.60 -14.69 -12.68
CA GLY A 19 -24.68 -16.02 -13.30
C GLY A 19 -23.36 -16.80 -13.24
N ILE A 20 -23.11 -17.66 -14.24
CA ILE A 20 -21.90 -18.48 -14.34
C ILE A 20 -20.64 -17.61 -14.46
N ALA A 21 -20.75 -16.41 -15.06
CA ALA A 21 -19.63 -15.49 -15.20
C ALA A 21 -19.06 -15.07 -13.84
N GLY A 22 -19.92 -14.76 -12.86
CA GLY A 22 -19.48 -14.37 -11.52
C GLY A 22 -18.67 -15.47 -10.80
N VAL A 23 -19.06 -16.75 -10.94
CA VAL A 23 -18.33 -17.86 -10.32
C VAL A 23 -16.91 -18.00 -10.88
N VAL A 24 -16.74 -17.73 -12.18
CA VAL A 24 -15.42 -17.75 -12.84
C VAL A 24 -14.55 -16.56 -12.39
N GLU A 25 -15.14 -15.47 -11.90
CA GLU A 25 -14.41 -14.32 -11.37
C GLU A 25 -13.92 -14.47 -9.92
N LEU A 26 -14.40 -15.47 -9.17
CA LEU A 26 -14.02 -15.67 -7.75
C LEU A 26 -12.49 -15.73 -7.52
N PRO A 27 -11.69 -16.44 -8.33
CA PRO A 27 -10.23 -16.43 -8.18
C PRO A 27 -9.64 -15.03 -8.42
N SER A 28 -10.22 -14.26 -9.34
CA SER A 28 -9.80 -12.88 -9.61
C SER A 28 -10.10 -11.96 -8.42
N LEU A 29 -11.24 -12.11 -7.75
CA LEU A 29 -11.57 -11.35 -6.54
C LEU A 29 -10.58 -11.64 -5.41
N MET A 30 -10.21 -12.91 -5.22
CA MET A 30 -9.19 -13.31 -4.25
C MET A 30 -7.82 -12.72 -4.60
N GLY A 31 -7.45 -12.73 -5.88
CA GLY A 31 -6.22 -12.11 -6.38
C GLY A 31 -6.16 -10.61 -6.13
N ASN A 32 -7.27 -9.90 -6.34
CA ASN A 32 -7.38 -8.47 -6.05
C ASN A 32 -7.22 -8.22 -4.53
N ALA A 33 -7.93 -8.95 -3.68
CA ALA A 33 -7.81 -8.80 -2.22
C ALA A 33 -6.35 -8.99 -1.73
N LEU A 34 -5.64 -10.00 -2.26
CA LEU A 34 -4.22 -10.23 -1.96
C LEU A 34 -3.32 -9.10 -2.48
N SER A 35 -3.64 -8.52 -3.63
CA SER A 35 -2.94 -7.36 -4.16
C SER A 35 -3.09 -6.13 -3.25
N TYR A 36 -4.27 -5.89 -2.68
CA TYR A 36 -4.46 -4.82 -1.69
C TYR A 36 -3.72 -5.10 -0.37
N ALA A 37 -3.47 -6.36 0.00
CA ALA A 37 -2.61 -6.66 1.16
C ALA A 37 -1.17 -6.13 0.98
N ARG A 38 -0.72 -5.91 -0.25
CA ARG A 38 0.63 -5.40 -0.55
C ARG A 38 0.89 -4.00 0.01
N ILE A 39 -0.09 -3.09 -0.04
CA ILE A 39 0.10 -1.73 0.52
C ILE A 39 0.26 -1.78 2.04
N ILE A 40 -0.43 -2.70 2.71
CA ILE A 40 -0.27 -2.94 4.16
C ILE A 40 1.13 -3.47 4.46
N ALA A 41 1.62 -4.43 3.67
CA ALA A 41 2.97 -4.98 3.82
C ALA A 41 4.06 -3.91 3.67
N VAL A 42 3.91 -3.00 2.71
CA VAL A 42 4.85 -1.88 2.51
C VAL A 42 4.81 -0.90 3.69
N GLY A 43 3.61 -0.60 4.23
CA GLY A 43 3.48 0.22 5.44
C GLY A 43 4.11 -0.42 6.68
N LEU A 44 3.87 -1.72 6.89
CA LEU A 44 4.48 -2.49 7.98
C LEU A 44 6.02 -2.50 7.88
N SER A 45 6.56 -2.66 6.66
CA SER A 45 8.00 -2.63 6.43
C SER A 45 8.63 -1.32 6.92
N SER A 46 8.00 -0.17 6.65
CA SER A 46 8.46 1.13 7.15
C SER A 46 8.51 1.20 8.68
N ILE A 47 7.55 0.61 9.38
CA ILE A 47 7.52 0.54 10.85
C ILE A 47 8.71 -0.27 11.37
N TYR A 48 8.98 -1.44 10.76
CA TYR A 48 10.11 -2.28 11.15
C TYR A 48 11.47 -1.64 10.84
N ILE A 49 11.60 -0.93 9.71
CA ILE A 49 12.80 -0.18 9.37
C ILE A 49 13.04 0.92 10.40
N ALA A 50 12.01 1.71 10.74
CA ALA A 50 12.10 2.74 11.77
C ALA A 50 12.51 2.15 13.14
N GLY A 51 11.95 1.00 13.52
CA GLY A 51 12.34 0.28 14.73
C GLY A 51 13.79 -0.18 14.70
N THR A 52 14.24 -0.78 13.60
CA THR A 52 15.63 -1.24 13.43
C THR A 52 16.62 -0.07 13.47
N VAL A 53 16.28 1.07 12.86
CA VAL A 53 17.09 2.30 12.94
C VAL A 53 17.23 2.77 14.39
N ASN A 54 16.14 2.74 15.16
CA ASN A 54 16.18 3.09 16.57
C ASN A 54 17.08 2.12 17.36
N ASP A 55 16.95 0.81 17.14
CA ASP A 55 17.76 -0.19 17.84
C ASP A 55 19.26 -0.01 17.55
N ILE A 56 19.63 0.31 16.30
CA ILE A 56 21.02 0.62 15.91
C ILE A 56 21.51 1.88 16.64
N VAL A 57 20.72 2.96 16.63
CA VAL A 57 21.09 4.24 17.26
C VAL A 57 21.25 4.09 18.77
N PHE A 58 20.31 3.40 19.44
CA PHE A 58 20.41 3.14 20.87
C PHE A 58 21.58 2.21 21.21
N GLY A 59 21.85 1.21 20.38
CA GLY A 59 23.02 0.33 20.52
C GLY A 59 24.36 1.08 20.43
N MET A 60 24.43 2.12 19.60
CA MET A 60 25.62 2.99 19.47
C MET A 60 25.81 3.96 20.64
N ILE A 61 24.72 4.39 21.30
CA ILE A 61 24.78 5.34 22.42
C ILE A 61 25.04 4.61 23.75
N TRP A 62 24.46 3.42 23.95
CA TRP A 62 24.51 2.71 25.23
C TRP A 62 25.79 1.90 25.45
N THR A 63 26.62 1.70 24.43
CA THR A 63 27.86 0.91 24.55
C THR A 63 28.99 1.65 25.27
N ASP A 64 28.98 2.98 25.29
CA ASP A 64 30.10 3.78 25.81
C ASP A 64 29.60 4.90 26.75
N HIS A 65 29.19 4.51 27.97
CA HIS A 65 28.67 5.43 29.01
C HIS A 65 29.69 6.51 29.44
N SER A 66 30.97 6.33 29.07
CA SER A 66 32.09 7.14 29.55
C SER A 66 32.47 8.31 28.62
N LYS A 67 32.00 8.37 27.38
CA LYS A 67 32.41 9.42 26.44
C LYS A 67 31.21 9.92 25.63
N ILE A 68 30.66 11.06 26.05
CA ILE A 68 29.77 11.91 25.25
C ILE A 68 30.62 12.53 24.10
N GLY A 69 31.12 11.69 23.20
CA GLY A 69 32.08 12.03 22.16
C GLY A 69 31.60 11.65 20.76
N PHE A 70 32.55 11.43 19.84
CA PHE A 70 32.34 11.16 18.41
C PHE A 70 31.22 10.15 18.08
N THR A 71 31.01 9.14 18.93
CA THR A 71 29.95 8.12 18.79
C THR A 71 28.53 8.69 18.86
N ALA A 72 28.29 9.70 19.71
CA ALA A 72 26.98 10.36 19.81
C ALA A 72 26.68 11.20 18.55
N ILE A 73 27.69 11.87 17.99
CA ILE A 73 27.55 12.63 16.74
C ILE A 73 27.25 11.68 15.58
N ALA A 74 27.97 10.55 15.49
CA ALA A 74 27.69 9.52 14.50
C ALA A 74 26.28 8.94 14.63
N ALA A 75 25.82 8.69 15.87
CA ALA A 75 24.46 8.19 16.14
C ALA A 75 23.37 9.18 15.67
N ILE A 76 23.57 10.48 15.89
CA ILE A 76 22.65 11.53 15.39
C ILE A 76 22.59 11.53 13.86
N ILE A 77 23.74 11.41 13.19
CA ILE A 77 23.80 11.34 11.72
C ILE A 77 23.05 10.12 11.21
N VAL A 78 23.28 8.94 11.80
CA VAL A 78 22.60 7.69 11.42
C VAL A 78 21.09 7.80 11.70
N PHE A 79 20.69 8.40 12.81
CA PHE A 79 19.29 8.63 13.15
C PHE A 79 18.59 9.50 12.09
N ILE A 80 19.19 10.65 11.75
CA ILE A 80 18.63 11.58 10.76
C ILE A 80 18.58 10.94 9.37
N LEU A 81 19.67 10.28 8.94
CA LEU A 81 19.70 9.63 7.63
C LEU A 81 18.75 8.44 7.54
N GLY A 82 18.69 7.60 8.58
CA GLY A 82 17.83 6.43 8.64
C GLY A 82 16.35 6.81 8.60
N HIS A 83 15.93 7.75 9.45
CA HIS A 83 14.54 8.23 9.44
C HIS A 83 14.22 9.08 8.22
N GLY A 84 15.16 9.89 7.73
CA GLY A 84 14.99 10.68 6.51
C GLY A 84 14.73 9.79 5.29
N LEU A 85 15.58 8.78 5.08
CA LEU A 85 15.40 7.82 3.99
C LEU A 85 14.11 7.01 4.15
N ASN A 86 13.84 6.51 5.37
CA ASN A 86 12.60 5.76 5.64
C ASN A 86 11.35 6.60 5.35
N THR A 87 11.36 7.89 5.73
CA THR A 87 10.23 8.80 5.48
C THR A 87 9.97 8.98 3.99
N VAL A 88 11.02 9.28 3.20
CA VAL A 88 10.90 9.44 1.75
C VAL A 88 10.35 8.17 1.09
N LEU A 89 10.89 7.01 1.44
CA LEU A 89 10.45 5.72 0.88
C LEU A 89 9.01 5.39 1.32
N SER A 90 8.65 5.68 2.57
CA SER A 90 7.32 5.39 3.12
C SER A 90 6.21 6.23 2.52
N ILE A 91 6.54 7.41 1.95
CA ILE A 91 5.57 8.26 1.24
C ILE A 91 5.43 7.80 -0.21
N ILE A 92 6.55 7.58 -0.91
CA ILE A 92 6.55 7.30 -2.35
C ILE A 92 6.03 5.89 -2.65
N ALA A 93 6.49 4.87 -1.91
CA ALA A 93 6.21 3.48 -2.25
C ALA A 93 4.71 3.13 -2.17
N PRO A 94 3.97 3.47 -1.10
CA PRO A 94 2.52 3.21 -1.05
C PRO A 94 1.76 3.98 -2.12
N GLY A 95 2.20 5.20 -2.47
CA GLY A 95 1.59 6.00 -3.54
C GLY A 95 1.65 5.30 -4.89
N LEU A 96 2.83 4.80 -5.28
CA LEU A 96 2.99 4.05 -6.53
C LEU A 96 2.20 2.73 -6.53
N HIS A 97 2.16 2.02 -5.39
CA HIS A 97 1.36 0.81 -5.25
C HIS A 97 -0.14 1.08 -5.34
N ALA A 98 -0.64 2.16 -4.73
CA ALA A 98 -2.03 2.57 -4.83
C ALA A 98 -2.42 2.92 -6.28
N LEU A 99 -1.56 3.65 -7.01
CA LEU A 99 -1.79 3.94 -8.44
C LEU A 99 -1.88 2.67 -9.28
N ARG A 100 -1.00 1.70 -9.03
CA ARG A 100 -1.06 0.39 -9.71
C ARG A 100 -2.39 -0.33 -9.41
N LEU A 101 -2.82 -0.36 -8.14
CA LEU A 101 -4.08 -0.99 -7.75
C LEU A 101 -5.26 -0.32 -8.49
N GLN A 102 -5.27 1.02 -8.54
CA GLN A 102 -6.31 1.76 -9.23
C GLN A 102 -6.35 1.44 -10.74
N TYR A 103 -5.18 1.41 -11.38
CA TYR A 103 -5.10 1.17 -12.82
C TYR A 103 -5.41 -0.28 -13.22
N VAL A 104 -4.88 -1.25 -12.48
CA VAL A 104 -4.96 -2.67 -12.87
C VAL A 104 -6.21 -3.35 -12.32
N GLU A 105 -6.57 -3.07 -11.06
CA GLU A 105 -7.60 -3.84 -10.36
C GLU A 105 -8.94 -3.12 -10.34
N PHE A 106 -8.94 -1.80 -10.14
CA PHE A 106 -10.18 -1.02 -10.14
C PHE A 106 -10.66 -0.71 -11.57
N PHE A 107 -9.81 -0.16 -12.45
CA PHE A 107 -10.24 0.14 -13.82
C PHE A 107 -10.55 -1.10 -14.65
N GLY A 108 -9.91 -2.25 -14.39
CA GLY A 108 -10.24 -3.51 -15.07
C GLY A 108 -11.66 -4.02 -14.78
N LYS A 109 -12.28 -3.62 -13.66
CA LYS A 109 -13.60 -4.07 -13.23
C LYS A 109 -14.71 -3.04 -13.47
N PHE A 110 -14.43 -1.76 -13.22
CA PHE A 110 -15.48 -0.73 -13.18
C PHE A 110 -15.35 0.32 -14.28
N TYR A 111 -14.24 0.37 -15.01
CA TYR A 111 -14.03 1.36 -16.07
C TYR A 111 -14.27 0.73 -17.44
N GLN A 112 -15.34 1.17 -18.10
CA GLN A 112 -15.59 0.86 -19.50
C GLN A 112 -14.97 1.96 -20.37
N GLY A 113 -13.97 1.59 -21.17
CA GLY A 113 -13.34 2.52 -22.12
C GLY A 113 -14.29 2.96 -23.24
N GLY A 114 -13.96 4.05 -23.92
CA GLY A 114 -14.68 4.48 -25.13
C GLY A 114 -15.72 5.59 -24.95
N GLY A 115 -15.73 6.28 -23.81
CA GLY A 115 -16.58 7.46 -23.61
C GLY A 115 -16.25 8.62 -24.55
N ARG A 116 -17.26 9.44 -24.91
CA ARG A 116 -17.04 10.67 -25.68
C ARG A 116 -16.48 11.76 -24.77
N LYS A 117 -15.36 12.39 -25.17
CA LYS A 117 -14.86 13.58 -24.48
C LYS A 117 -15.93 14.66 -24.50
N PHE A 118 -16.25 15.19 -23.33
CA PHE A 118 -17.16 16.32 -23.21
C PHE A 118 -16.57 17.52 -23.97
N ASN A 119 -17.29 18.00 -24.99
CA ASN A 119 -16.95 19.21 -25.70
C ASN A 119 -17.96 20.30 -25.28
N PRO A 120 -17.60 21.20 -24.34
CA PRO A 120 -18.50 22.23 -23.88
C PRO A 120 -18.82 23.21 -25.02
N PHE A 121 -20.06 23.71 -25.04
CA PHE A 121 -20.40 24.91 -25.81
C PHE A 121 -19.80 26.13 -25.09
N GLY A 122 -18.54 26.45 -25.37
CA GLY A 122 -17.82 27.54 -24.71
C GLY A 122 -17.03 28.39 -25.71
N TYR A 123 -17.23 29.70 -25.64
CA TYR A 123 -16.47 30.69 -26.42
C TYR A 123 -15.01 30.70 -25.95
N ILE A 124 -14.06 30.43 -26.85
CA ILE A 124 -12.62 30.51 -26.56
C ILE A 124 -12.27 32.00 -26.42
N ARG A 125 -12.13 32.52 -25.20
CA ARG A 125 -11.46 33.81 -25.00
C ARG A 125 -9.95 33.61 -25.13
N LYS A 126 -9.37 34.26 -26.15
CA LYS A 126 -7.92 34.44 -26.30
C LYS A 126 -7.36 35.33 -25.20
#